data_AF-A0A2R4WXU6-F1
#
_entry.id   AF-A0A2R4WXU6-F1
#
_cell.length_a   1.000
_cell.length_b   1.000
_cell.length_c   1.000
_cell.angle_alpha   90.00
_cell.angle_beta   90.00
_cell.angle_gamma   90.00
#
_symmetry.space_group_name_H-M   'P 1'
#
loop_
_entity.id
_entity.type
_entity.pdbx_description
1 polymer ?
#
loop_
_entity_poly.entity_id
_entity_poly.type
_entity_poly.pdbx_seq_one_letter_code
_entity_poly.pdbx_strand_id
1 'polypeptide(L)'
;MSTDDTPEDGDAPEGHAVPEESDTPHADQPQPFRLAIRETEEGTLLAACDADLIGETIAEDEVSLTITAEFYGEEGADAAAVRDGLADCAVANLVGREVVDLAIEVGVVDPANVLDIEGTPHAQAMWM
;
A
#
# COMPACT_ATOMS: atom_id res chain seq x y z
N MET A 1 -54.05 42.22 16.87
CA MET A 1 -53.08 42.41 17.97
C MET A 1 -52.38 41.08 18.13
N SER A 2 -51.08 40.91 17.95
CA SER A 2 -49.96 41.78 17.59
C SER A 2 -48.81 40.82 17.22
N THR A 3 -47.94 41.27 16.29
CA THR A 3 -46.48 41.04 16.22
C THR A 3 -45.97 39.58 16.36
N ASP A 4 -45.09 39.09 15.52
CA ASP A 4 -43.86 39.76 15.13
C ASP A 4 -43.20 39.01 13.96
N ASP A 5 -42.56 39.80 13.11
CA ASP A 5 -41.68 39.44 12.03
C ASP A 5 -40.26 39.29 12.63
N THR A 6 -39.56 38.20 12.34
CA THR A 6 -38.09 38.22 12.31
C THR A 6 -37.60 37.17 11.32
N PRO A 7 -36.93 37.58 10.23
CA PRO A 7 -36.10 36.72 9.40
C PRO A 7 -34.65 36.81 9.92
N GLU A 8 -33.96 35.68 10.07
CA GLU A 8 -32.50 35.68 10.22
C GLU A 8 -31.87 34.59 9.36
N ASP A 9 -30.87 35.08 8.62
CA ASP A 9 -29.99 34.45 7.64
C ASP A 9 -29.26 33.19 8.11
N GLY A 10 -28.84 32.38 7.13
CA GLY A 10 -27.88 31.31 7.33
C GLY A 10 -27.52 30.60 6.03
N ASP A 11 -26.61 31.21 5.29
CA ASP A 11 -25.89 30.66 4.14
C ASP A 11 -25.16 29.35 4.52
N ALA A 12 -25.32 28.32 3.66
CA ALA A 12 -24.49 27.17 3.26
C ALA A 12 -23.30 26.66 4.11
N PRO A 13 -22.63 25.55 3.74
CA PRO A 13 -23.06 24.28 3.13
C PRO A 13 -22.63 23.08 4.02
N GLU A 14 -22.50 21.90 3.41
CA GLU A 14 -21.61 20.81 3.83
C GLU A 14 -22.23 19.62 4.57
N GLY A 15 -22.28 18.54 3.80
CA GLY A 15 -22.60 17.20 4.22
C GLY A 15 -22.61 16.30 2.99
N HIS A 16 -21.63 16.44 2.09
CA HIS A 16 -21.25 15.28 1.29
C HIS A 16 -20.64 14.31 2.30
N ALA A 17 -21.49 13.46 2.88
CA ALA A 17 -21.02 12.27 3.54
C ALA A 17 -20.27 11.50 2.48
N VAL A 18 -18.94 11.67 2.47
CA VAL A 18 -18.05 10.68 1.87
C VAL A 18 -18.49 9.38 2.52
N PRO A 19 -18.94 8.36 1.75
CA PRO A 19 -19.18 7.07 2.36
C PRO A 19 -17.87 6.65 3.03
N GLU A 20 -17.94 6.38 4.33
CA GLU A 20 -16.83 5.75 5.03
C GLU A 20 -16.62 4.40 4.34
N GLU A 21 -15.56 4.32 3.54
CA GLU A 21 -15.20 3.10 2.83
C GLU A 21 -15.00 2.04 3.89
N SER A 22 -15.95 1.11 3.91
CA SER A 22 -16.06 0.12 4.96
C SER A 22 -14.92 -0.86 4.78
N ASP A 23 -13.91 -0.73 5.64
CA ASP A 23 -12.69 -1.54 5.73
C ASP A 23 -13.02 -2.96 6.22
N THR A 24 -13.85 -3.66 5.45
CA THR A 24 -14.14 -5.07 5.64
C THR A 24 -13.68 -5.79 4.38
N PRO A 25 -12.60 -6.59 4.43
CA PRO A 25 -12.18 -7.37 3.29
C PRO A 25 -13.34 -8.25 2.83
N HIS A 26 -13.90 -7.93 1.65
CA HIS A 26 -14.87 -8.78 0.99
C HIS A 26 -14.09 -10.03 0.55
N ALA A 27 -14.41 -11.19 1.11
CA ALA A 27 -13.70 -12.45 0.86
C ALA A 27 -13.66 -12.91 -0.62
N ASP A 28 -14.38 -12.21 -1.52
CA ASP A 28 -14.45 -12.43 -2.97
C ASP A 28 -13.76 -11.32 -3.80
N GLN A 29 -13.17 -10.30 -3.16
CA GLN A 29 -12.35 -9.31 -3.88
C GLN A 29 -10.95 -9.90 -4.11
N PRO A 30 -10.38 -9.78 -5.33
CA PRO A 30 -9.01 -10.22 -5.57
C PRO A 30 -8.09 -9.41 -4.66
N GLN A 31 -7.34 -10.11 -3.81
CA GLN A 31 -6.32 -9.49 -2.97
C GLN A 31 -5.14 -9.09 -3.86
N PRO A 32 -4.94 -7.77 -4.12
CA PRO A 32 -4.02 -7.29 -5.14
C PRO A 32 -2.55 -7.45 -4.73
N PHE A 33 -2.28 -7.74 -3.45
CA PHE A 33 -0.92 -7.91 -2.95
C PHE A 33 -0.65 -9.32 -2.43
N ARG A 34 0.63 -9.65 -2.37
CA ARG A 34 1.16 -10.65 -1.44
C ARG A 34 2.04 -9.96 -0.43
N LEU A 35 2.03 -10.47 0.79
CA LEU A 35 2.78 -9.92 1.90
C LEU A 35 3.34 -11.04 2.79
N ALA A 36 4.60 -10.90 3.19
CA ALA A 36 5.27 -11.72 4.18
C ALA A 36 6.02 -10.84 5.17
N ILE A 37 5.85 -11.14 6.46
CA ILE A 37 6.56 -10.48 7.55
C ILE A 37 7.43 -11.51 8.26
N ARG A 38 8.69 -11.15 8.52
CA ARG A 38 9.65 -12.01 9.23
C ARG A 38 10.52 -11.20 10.18
N GLU A 39 10.89 -11.80 11.30
CA GLU A 39 11.88 -11.23 12.20
C GLU A 39 13.30 -11.58 11.72
N THR A 40 14.17 -10.57 11.68
CA THR A 40 15.57 -10.72 11.31
C THR A 40 16.46 -10.05 12.36
N GLU A 41 17.77 -10.25 12.27
CA GLU A 41 18.74 -9.56 13.14
C GLU A 41 18.72 -8.03 12.97
N GLU A 42 18.24 -7.55 11.82
CA GLU A 42 18.10 -6.12 11.48
C GLU A 42 16.70 -5.57 11.78
N GLY A 43 15.84 -6.38 12.43
CA GLY A 43 14.46 -6.03 12.78
C GLY A 43 13.42 -6.72 11.90
N THR A 44 12.18 -6.23 11.95
CA THR A 44 11.06 -6.77 11.17
C THR A 44 11.25 -6.45 9.69
N LEU A 45 11.27 -7.48 8.84
CA LEU A 45 11.34 -7.35 7.39
C LEU A 45 9.97 -7.63 6.78
N LEU A 46 9.45 -6.64 6.04
CA LEU A 46 8.27 -6.74 5.19
C LEU A 46 8.69 -7.02 3.74
N ALA A 47 8.22 -8.12 3.16
CA ALA A 47 8.27 -8.34 1.72
C ALA A 47 6.85 -8.22 1.18
N ALA A 48 6.63 -7.35 0.20
CA ALA A 48 5.33 -7.20 -0.45
C ALA A 48 5.45 -7.05 -1.96
N CYS A 49 4.52 -7.64 -2.71
CA CYS A 49 4.49 -7.49 -4.17
C CYS A 49 3.07 -7.45 -4.72
N ASP A 50 2.93 -6.93 -5.94
CA ASP A 50 1.69 -7.10 -6.71
C ASP A 50 1.44 -8.59 -6.95
N ALA A 51 0.19 -9.03 -6.79
CA ALA A 51 -0.18 -10.43 -6.72
C ALA A 51 0.02 -11.20 -8.03
N ASP A 52 -0.04 -10.50 -9.16
CA ASP A 52 0.16 -11.02 -10.51
C ASP A 52 1.63 -11.28 -10.85
N LEU A 53 2.57 -10.77 -10.06
CA LEU A 53 4.01 -10.98 -10.24
C LEU A 53 4.53 -12.27 -9.60
N ILE A 54 3.72 -12.98 -8.81
CA ILE A 54 4.14 -14.22 -8.15
C ILE A 54 4.45 -15.31 -9.18
N GLY A 55 5.66 -15.87 -9.07
CA GLY A 55 6.18 -16.90 -9.97
C GLY A 55 7.01 -16.35 -11.12
N GLU A 56 6.99 -15.03 -11.33
CA GLU A 56 7.77 -14.38 -12.37
C GLU A 56 9.24 -14.18 -11.94
N THR A 57 10.09 -14.02 -12.94
CA THR A 57 11.47 -13.58 -12.75
C THR A 57 11.71 -12.39 -13.65
N ILE A 58 11.94 -11.23 -13.05
CA ILE A 58 12.30 -9.99 -13.74
C ILE A 58 13.82 -9.83 -13.70
N ALA A 59 14.42 -9.40 -14.82
CA ALA A 59 15.85 -9.19 -14.88
C ALA A 59 16.21 -8.06 -15.85
N GLU A 60 17.06 -7.14 -15.39
CA GLU A 60 17.61 -6.06 -16.20
C GLU A 60 19.08 -5.85 -15.84
N ASP A 61 19.94 -5.77 -16.87
CA ASP A 61 21.39 -5.69 -16.74
C ASP A 61 22.01 -6.73 -15.79
N GLU A 62 22.48 -6.31 -14.62
CA GLU A 62 23.12 -7.15 -13.60
C GLU A 62 22.14 -7.56 -12.48
N VAL A 63 20.89 -7.08 -12.54
CA VAL A 63 19.86 -7.31 -11.53
C VAL A 63 18.93 -8.43 -12.00
N SER A 64 18.67 -9.42 -11.14
CA SER A 64 17.69 -10.47 -11.37
C SER A 64 16.94 -10.76 -10.08
N LEU A 65 15.62 -10.71 -10.15
CA LEU A 65 14.71 -10.90 -9.03
C LEU A 65 13.69 -11.99 -9.38
N THR A 66 13.67 -13.07 -8.61
CA THR A 66 12.61 -14.09 -8.69
C THR A 66 11.59 -13.83 -7.59
N ILE A 67 10.35 -13.56 -7.98
CA ILE A 67 9.26 -13.26 -7.05
C ILE A 67 8.58 -14.57 -6.67
N THR A 68 8.96 -15.14 -5.53
CA THR A 68 8.39 -16.41 -5.04
C THR A 68 7.37 -16.18 -3.92
N ALA A 69 6.32 -16.99 -3.89
CA ALA A 69 5.35 -16.99 -2.79
C ALA A 69 5.99 -17.32 -1.44
N GLU A 70 7.06 -18.13 -1.43
CA GLU A 70 7.82 -18.43 -0.21
C GLU A 70 8.45 -17.18 0.42
N PHE A 71 8.88 -16.22 -0.41
CA PHE A 71 9.52 -14.98 0.06
C PHE A 71 8.53 -13.84 0.25
N TYR A 72 7.58 -13.66 -0.67
CA TYR A 72 6.64 -12.54 -0.70
C TYR A 72 5.28 -12.83 -0.06
N GLY A 73 5.02 -14.08 0.33
CA GLY A 73 3.78 -14.50 0.96
C GLY A 73 2.88 -15.32 0.04
N GLU A 74 2.26 -16.36 0.60
CA GLU A 74 1.29 -17.19 -0.09
C GLU A 74 -0.14 -16.62 0.01
N GLU A 75 -0.42 -15.92 1.11
CA GLU A 75 -1.73 -15.34 1.38
C GLU A 75 -1.86 -13.94 0.74
N GLY A 76 -3.07 -13.66 0.25
CA GLY A 76 -3.40 -12.36 -0.33
C GLY A 76 -3.55 -11.28 0.75
N ALA A 77 -3.08 -10.08 0.44
CA ALA A 77 -3.21 -8.90 1.29
C ALA A 77 -3.93 -7.76 0.57
N ASP A 78 -4.61 -6.93 1.35
CA ASP A 78 -5.19 -5.66 0.91
C ASP A 78 -4.23 -4.50 1.18
N ALA A 79 -4.62 -3.30 0.72
CA ALA A 79 -3.80 -2.11 0.90
C ALA A 79 -3.63 -1.75 2.38
N ALA A 80 -4.64 -2.00 3.23
CA ALA A 80 -4.56 -1.72 4.66
C ALA A 80 -3.46 -2.57 5.33
N ALA A 81 -3.43 -3.87 5.05
CA ALA A 81 -2.40 -4.77 5.55
C ALA A 81 -0.99 -4.37 5.11
N VAL A 82 -0.83 -3.90 3.87
CA VAL A 82 0.48 -3.40 3.40
C VAL A 82 0.87 -2.12 4.14
N ARG A 83 -0.06 -1.17 4.34
CA ARG A 83 0.21 0.07 5.09
C ARG A 83 0.60 -0.22 6.54
N ASP A 84 -0.12 -1.12 7.21
CA ASP A 84 0.19 -1.54 8.57
C ASP A 84 1.58 -2.19 8.63
N GLY A 85 1.86 -3.10 7.70
CA GLY A 85 3.17 -3.75 7.60
C GLY A 85 4.32 -2.75 7.37
N LEU A 86 4.10 -1.71 6.56
CA LEU A 86 5.09 -0.66 6.29
C LEU A 86 5.34 0.24 7.51
N ALA A 87 4.32 0.43 8.37
CA ALA A 87 4.45 1.23 9.58
C ALA A 87 5.24 0.51 10.69
N ASP A 88 5.18 -0.82 10.72
CA ASP A 88 5.75 -1.66 11.79
C ASP A 88 7.06 -2.38 11.40
N CYS A 89 7.58 -2.18 10.18
CA CYS A 89 8.81 -2.83 9.73
C CYS A 89 10.06 -1.95 9.85
N ALA A 90 11.21 -2.60 9.98
CA ALA A 90 12.54 -1.97 9.92
C ALA A 90 13.11 -1.99 8.50
N VAL A 91 12.70 -2.97 7.69
CA VAL A 91 13.10 -3.14 6.29
C VAL A 91 11.87 -3.51 5.45
N ALA A 92 11.71 -2.89 4.29
CA ALA A 92 10.66 -3.21 3.33
C ALA A 92 11.25 -3.49 1.95
N ASN A 93 10.92 -4.64 1.36
CA ASN A 93 11.23 -5.00 -0.03
C ASN A 93 9.94 -5.05 -0.83
N LEU A 94 9.82 -4.18 -1.82
CA LEU A 94 8.59 -3.94 -2.58
C LEU A 94 8.81 -4.18 -4.07
N VAL A 95 7.91 -4.93 -4.71
CA VAL A 95 8.00 -5.24 -6.15
C VAL A 95 6.63 -5.13 -6.80
N GLY A 96 6.51 -4.27 -7.81
CA GLY A 96 5.26 -4.03 -8.51
C GLY A 96 4.82 -2.58 -8.41
N ARG A 97 3.96 -2.18 -9.33
CA ARG A 97 3.51 -0.80 -9.44
C ARG A 97 2.56 -0.43 -8.31
N GLU A 98 1.57 -1.27 -8.02
CA GLU A 98 0.53 -0.95 -7.04
C GLU A 98 1.13 -0.84 -5.63
N VAL A 99 2.01 -1.79 -5.26
CA VAL A 99 2.65 -1.80 -3.94
C VAL A 99 3.66 -0.67 -3.76
N VAL A 100 4.42 -0.31 -4.80
CA VAL A 100 5.39 0.79 -4.74
C VAL A 100 4.69 2.14 -4.70
N ASP A 101 3.63 2.33 -5.51
CA ASP A 101 2.81 3.54 -5.49
C ASP A 101 2.18 3.74 -4.09
N LEU A 102 1.72 2.66 -3.45
CA LEU A 102 1.21 2.70 -2.08
C LEU A 102 2.27 3.17 -1.07
N ALA A 103 3.49 2.65 -1.17
CA ALA A 103 4.59 3.03 -0.29
C ALA A 103 5.06 4.49 -0.50
N ILE A 104 4.96 5.00 -1.73
CA ILE A 104 5.17 6.42 -2.02
C ILE A 104 4.08 7.27 -1.39
N GLU A 105 2.81 6.85 -1.51
CA GLU A 105 1.67 7.59 -0.96
C GLU A 105 1.78 7.77 0.56
N VAL A 106 2.20 6.73 1.28
CA VAL A 106 2.42 6.80 2.74
C VAL A 106 3.74 7.46 3.14
N GLY A 107 4.56 7.89 2.18
CA GLY A 107 5.81 8.61 2.42
C GLY A 107 6.97 7.73 2.87
N VAL A 108 6.89 6.42 2.66
CA VAL A 108 7.93 5.43 2.99
C VAL A 108 8.99 5.36 1.89
N VAL A 109 8.58 5.49 0.63
CA VAL A 109 9.46 5.47 -0.54
C VAL A 109 9.48 6.86 -1.20
N ASP A 110 10.67 7.35 -1.53
CA ASP A 110 10.83 8.50 -2.43
C ASP A 110 10.74 8.00 -3.87
N PRO A 111 9.85 8.55 -4.73
CA PRO A 111 9.73 8.14 -6.13
C PRO A 111 11.03 8.27 -6.93
N ALA A 112 11.96 9.14 -6.51
CA ALA A 112 13.28 9.27 -7.13
C ALA A 112 14.22 8.08 -6.83
N ASN A 113 13.89 7.26 -5.82
CA ASN A 113 14.66 6.09 -5.40
C ASN A 113 14.02 4.77 -5.83
N VAL A 114 13.03 4.81 -6.72
CA VAL A 114 12.42 3.61 -7.31
C VAL A 114 13.29 3.12 -8.46
N LEU A 115 13.66 1.85 -8.40
CA LEU A 115 14.35 1.16 -9.49
C LEU A 115 13.30 0.56 -10.43
N ASP A 116 13.46 0.76 -11.74
CA ASP A 116 12.68 0.03 -12.74
C ASP A 116 13.50 -1.19 -13.19
N ILE A 117 12.89 -2.37 -13.19
CA ILE A 117 13.50 -3.62 -13.66
C ILE A 117 12.55 -4.23 -14.69
N GLU A 118 12.90 -4.16 -15.97
CA GLU A 118 12.06 -4.68 -17.06
C GLU A 118 10.63 -4.07 -17.07
N GLY A 119 10.50 -2.78 -16.74
CA GLY A 119 9.20 -2.09 -16.62
C GLY A 119 8.45 -2.37 -15.31
N THR A 120 9.05 -3.12 -14.39
CA THR A 120 8.50 -3.44 -13.07
C THR A 120 9.16 -2.58 -12.00
N PRO A 121 8.42 -1.70 -11.30
CA PRO A 121 8.95 -0.91 -10.21
C PRO A 121 9.40 -1.78 -9.04
N HIS A 122 10.55 -1.44 -8.47
CA HIS A 122 11.12 -2.04 -7.29
C HIS A 122 11.60 -0.95 -6.34
N ALA A 123 11.33 -1.12 -5.05
CA ALA A 123 11.83 -0.24 -4.02
C ALA A 123 12.25 -1.05 -2.78
N GLN A 124 13.29 -0.54 -2.11
CA GLN A 124 13.68 -1.02 -0.80
C GLN A 124 13.76 0.18 0.16
N ALA A 125 13.09 0.06 1.31
CA ALA A 125 13.17 1.04 2.39
C ALA A 125 13.79 0.39 3.62
N MET A 126 14.58 1.16 4.37
CA MET A 126 15.20 0.72 5.61
C MET A 126 15.21 1.87 6.61
N TRP A 127 14.87 1.58 7.86
CA TRP A 127 14.91 2.54 8.96
C TRP A 127 15.90 2.06 10.02
N MET A 128 16.73 2.98 10.52
CA MET A 128 17.70 2.78 11.60
C MET A 128 17.38 3.67 12.79
#